data_AF-A0AAU6GBE0-F1
#
_entry.id   AF-A0AAU6GBE0-F1
#
_cell.length_a   1.000
_cell.length_b   1.000
_cell.length_c   1.000
_cell.angle_alpha   90.00
_cell.angle_beta   90.00
_cell.angle_gamma   90.00
#
_symmetry.space_group_name_H-M   'P 1'
#
loop_
_entity.id
_entity.type
_entity.pdbx_description
1 polymer ?
#
loop_
_entity_poly.entity_id
_entity_poly.type
_entity_poly.pdbx_seq_one_letter_code
_entity_poly.pdbx_strand_id
1 'polypeptide(L)'
;MRQRNTSFGRRHKAINVLAAVLASVVACGGVVWVARGLDRFLEGDPYPVADPAGTAQRLDGHTQHVYDALRLFDVELVDNWPGGGVEADGSSCYYRGFSNLSKQLSDSPPSVPGVVDVDSEWALKGVSPVEAKAALQRAKGELVRQGWKVTSYEESKFRNELSMRPPGTDDSVSVEAYPGDRLAVRAYAECARYPSGTPMGAYGDPELPSQQSPHQLRR
;
A
#
# COMPACT_ATOMS: atom_id res chain seq x y z
N MET A 1 -32.49 67.83 28.64
CA MET A 1 -32.72 66.49 29.24
C MET A 1 -33.24 65.58 28.12
N ARG A 2 -32.40 64.85 27.36
CA ARG A 2 -31.74 63.56 27.62
C ARG A 2 -32.70 62.40 27.97
N GLN A 3 -33.45 61.90 26.98
CA GLN A 3 -33.95 60.52 26.98
C GLN A 3 -32.93 59.63 26.25
N ARG A 4 -32.23 58.81 27.03
CA ARG A 4 -31.33 57.76 26.56
C ARG A 4 -32.01 56.42 26.82
N ASN A 5 -31.75 55.49 25.90
CA ASN A 5 -31.66 54.05 26.10
C ASN A 5 -32.95 53.21 26.04
N THR A 6 -33.32 52.81 24.81
CA THR A 6 -34.01 51.52 24.57
C THR A 6 -33.32 50.65 23.49
N SER A 7 -32.17 51.05 22.95
CA SER A 7 -31.46 50.24 21.92
C SER A 7 -30.57 49.13 22.48
N PHE A 8 -30.31 49.10 23.79
CA PHE A 8 -29.37 48.16 24.41
C PHE A 8 -29.94 46.72 24.49
N GLY A 9 -31.26 46.56 24.69
CA GLY A 9 -31.87 45.25 24.90
C GLY A 9 -31.94 44.35 23.65
N ARG A 10 -32.03 44.94 22.44
CA ARG A 10 -32.14 44.17 21.18
C ARG A 10 -30.79 43.63 20.69
N ARG A 11 -29.71 44.38 20.89
CA ARG A 11 -28.35 43.97 20.50
C ARG A 11 -27.81 42.84 21.38
N HIS A 12 -28.07 42.88 22.69
CA HIS A 12 -27.70 41.78 23.59
C HIS A 12 -28.43 40.47 23.27
N LYS A 13 -29.72 40.53 22.89
CA LYS A 13 -30.46 39.34 22.45
C LYS A 13 -29.88 38.74 21.17
N ALA A 14 -29.54 39.56 20.18
CA ALA A 14 -28.95 39.10 18.93
C ALA A 14 -27.55 38.48 19.14
N ILE A 15 -26.71 39.10 19.97
CA ILE A 15 -25.37 38.59 20.31
C ILE A 15 -25.46 37.26 21.08
N ASN A 16 -26.39 37.15 22.03
CA ASN A 16 -26.57 35.91 22.80
C ASN A 16 -27.12 34.76 21.93
N VAL A 17 -28.00 35.04 20.97
CA VAL A 17 -28.48 34.04 20.01
C VAL A 17 -27.37 33.59 19.07
N LEU A 18 -26.53 34.50 18.57
CA LEU A 18 -25.40 34.14 17.72
C LEU A 18 -24.34 33.32 18.48
N ALA A 19 -24.07 33.68 19.74
CA ALA A 19 -23.16 32.95 20.60
C ALA A 19 -23.69 31.55 20.97
N ALA A 20 -25.00 31.43 21.22
CA ALA A 20 -25.64 30.13 21.45
C ALA A 20 -25.58 29.25 20.19
N VAL A 21 -25.84 29.80 19.01
CA VAL A 21 -25.74 29.05 17.74
C VAL A 21 -24.30 28.62 17.44
N LEU A 22 -23.31 29.49 17.67
CA LEU A 22 -21.90 29.13 17.51
C LEU A 22 -21.45 28.07 18.54
N ALA A 23 -21.89 28.18 19.80
CA ALA A 23 -21.63 27.17 20.83
C ALA A 23 -22.28 25.83 20.49
N SER A 24 -23.50 25.83 19.95
CA SER A 24 -24.16 24.62 19.44
C SER A 24 -23.43 24.01 18.25
N VAL A 25 -22.95 24.81 17.29
CA VAL A 25 -22.18 24.31 16.14
C VAL A 25 -20.82 23.74 16.57
N VAL A 26 -20.13 24.36 17.52
CA VAL A 26 -18.87 23.84 18.09
C VAL A 26 -19.11 22.59 18.93
N ALA A 27 -20.17 22.55 19.73
CA ALA A 27 -20.53 21.36 20.51
C ALA A 27 -20.94 20.19 19.59
N CYS A 28 -21.75 20.44 18.56
CA CYS A 28 -22.14 19.41 17.58
C CYS A 28 -20.93 18.96 16.73
N GLY A 29 -20.07 19.88 16.29
CA GLY A 29 -18.86 19.55 15.54
C GLY A 29 -17.84 18.77 16.38
N GLY A 30 -17.68 19.13 17.65
CA GLY A 30 -16.82 18.42 18.61
C GLY A 30 -17.31 17.00 18.90
N VAL A 31 -18.62 16.83 19.13
CA VAL A 31 -19.23 15.50 19.35
C VAL A 31 -19.04 14.59 18.14
N VAL A 32 -19.21 15.10 16.92
CA VAL A 32 -19.00 14.30 15.69
C VAL A 32 -17.53 13.90 15.50
N TRP A 33 -16.59 14.78 15.80
CA TRP A 33 -15.16 14.46 15.75
C TRP A 33 -14.75 13.43 16.79
N VAL A 34 -15.22 13.58 18.03
CA VAL A 34 -14.96 12.61 19.11
C VAL A 34 -15.61 11.27 18.80
N ALA A 35 -16.85 11.24 18.29
CA ALA A 35 -17.52 10.02 17.89
C ALA A 35 -16.75 9.30 16.77
N ARG A 36 -16.36 10.00 15.69
CA ARG A 36 -15.57 9.39 14.61
C ARG A 36 -14.19 8.91 15.05
N GLY A 37 -13.54 9.65 15.94
CA GLY A 37 -12.26 9.24 16.52
C GLY A 37 -12.41 7.97 17.37
N LEU A 38 -13.48 7.90 18.16
CA LEU A 38 -13.79 6.73 18.98
C LEU A 38 -14.16 5.52 18.11
N ASP A 39 -14.99 5.69 17.08
CA ASP A 39 -15.35 4.63 16.14
C ASP A 39 -14.11 4.08 15.44
N ARG A 40 -13.21 4.93 14.92
CA ARG A 40 -11.94 4.47 14.31
C ARG A 40 -11.02 3.78 15.29
N PHE A 41 -10.98 4.25 16.53
CA PHE A 41 -10.19 3.58 17.57
C PHE A 41 -10.74 2.18 17.89
N LEU A 42 -12.07 2.06 17.98
CA LEU A 42 -12.74 0.80 18.31
C LEU A 42 -12.75 -0.18 17.13
N GLU A 43 -13.10 0.26 15.92
CA GLU A 43 -13.27 -0.59 14.74
C GLU A 43 -12.02 -0.69 13.88
N GLY A 44 -11.08 0.25 14.02
CA GLY A 44 -9.92 0.39 13.14
C GLY A 44 -10.26 1.14 11.86
N ASP A 45 -9.24 1.62 11.15
CA ASP A 45 -9.45 2.20 9.83
C ASP A 45 -9.88 1.11 8.83
N PRO A 46 -10.96 1.34 8.05
CA PRO A 46 -11.42 0.36 7.08
C PRO A 46 -10.35 0.14 6.01
N TYR A 47 -10.23 -1.11 5.57
CA TYR A 47 -9.45 -1.43 4.39
C TYR A 47 -9.93 -0.62 3.18
N PRO A 48 -9.02 -0.01 2.39
CA PRO A 48 -9.39 0.64 1.14
C PRO A 48 -10.00 -0.39 0.19
N VAL A 49 -10.84 0.06 -0.74
CA VAL A 49 -11.42 -0.81 -1.76
C VAL A 49 -10.54 -0.76 -3.01
N ALA A 50 -10.09 -1.92 -3.48
CA ALA A 50 -9.28 -2.02 -4.70
C ALA A 50 -9.61 -3.31 -5.46
N ASP A 51 -9.61 -3.23 -6.79
CA ASP A 51 -9.72 -4.40 -7.66
C ASP A 51 -8.39 -5.17 -7.67
N PRO A 52 -8.36 -6.47 -7.30
CA PRO A 52 -7.15 -7.28 -7.29
C PRO A 52 -6.51 -7.40 -8.68
N ALA A 53 -7.30 -7.58 -9.74
CA ALA A 53 -6.78 -7.75 -11.10
C ALA A 53 -6.10 -6.46 -11.60
N GLY A 54 -6.75 -5.31 -11.44
CA GLY A 54 -6.14 -4.01 -11.74
C GLY A 54 -4.93 -3.68 -10.86
N THR A 55 -4.91 -4.16 -9.61
CA THR A 55 -3.74 -4.03 -8.72
C THR A 55 -2.58 -4.88 -9.21
N ALA A 56 -2.81 -6.15 -9.55
CA ALA A 56 -1.80 -7.02 -10.13
C ALA A 56 -1.17 -6.44 -11.41
N GLN A 57 -1.97 -5.90 -12.32
CA GLN A 57 -1.46 -5.26 -13.55
C GLN A 57 -0.59 -4.03 -13.24
N ARG A 58 -0.99 -3.23 -12.25
CA ARG A 58 -0.21 -2.06 -11.81
C ARG A 58 1.13 -2.49 -11.21
N LEU A 59 1.13 -3.49 -10.34
CA LEU A 59 2.35 -4.04 -9.73
C LEU A 59 3.28 -4.66 -10.78
N ASP A 60 2.74 -5.42 -11.74
CA ASP A 60 3.51 -5.96 -12.87
C ASP A 60 4.20 -4.82 -13.63
N GLY A 61 3.47 -3.75 -13.98
CA GLY A 61 4.02 -2.54 -14.58
C GLY A 61 5.12 -1.87 -13.75
N HIS A 62 5.00 -1.86 -12.42
CA HIS A 62 6.06 -1.36 -11.54
C HIS A 62 7.31 -2.25 -11.59
N THR A 63 7.16 -3.58 -11.60
CA THR A 63 8.31 -4.48 -11.74
C THR A 63 8.99 -4.34 -13.11
N GLN A 64 8.22 -4.14 -14.18
CA GLN A 64 8.78 -3.83 -15.50
C GLN A 64 9.64 -2.57 -15.48
N HIS A 65 9.10 -1.52 -14.88
CA HIS A 65 9.75 -0.22 -14.80
C HIS A 65 11.09 -0.30 -14.05
N VAL A 66 11.14 -1.12 -13.00
CA VAL A 66 12.37 -1.45 -12.28
C VAL A 66 13.34 -2.26 -13.14
N TYR A 67 12.86 -3.27 -13.85
CA TYR A 67 13.69 -4.06 -14.78
C TYR A 67 14.39 -3.16 -15.81
N ASP A 68 13.65 -2.25 -16.43
CA ASP A 68 14.19 -1.31 -17.42
C ASP A 68 15.28 -0.40 -16.81
N ALA A 69 15.14 -0.04 -15.53
CA ALA A 69 16.10 0.78 -14.80
C ALA A 69 17.38 0.00 -14.37
N LEU A 70 17.28 -1.31 -14.15
CA LEU A 70 18.43 -2.16 -13.82
C LEU A 70 19.44 -2.23 -14.98
N ARG A 71 18.94 -2.18 -16.23
CA ARG A 71 19.74 -2.26 -17.47
C ARG A 71 20.67 -3.49 -17.45
N LEU A 72 20.07 -4.64 -17.21
CA LEU A 72 20.74 -5.93 -17.27
C LEU A 72 20.62 -6.49 -18.69
N PHE A 73 21.71 -7.06 -19.20
CA PHE A 73 21.78 -7.71 -20.51
C PHE A 73 22.23 -9.15 -20.31
N ASP A 74 21.92 -10.04 -21.23
CA ASP A 74 22.33 -11.46 -21.18
C ASP A 74 21.84 -12.23 -19.92
N VAL A 75 20.67 -11.84 -19.41
CA VAL A 75 19.98 -12.49 -18.29
C VAL A 75 18.79 -13.30 -18.78
N GLU A 76 18.39 -14.29 -17.99
CA GLU A 76 17.23 -15.13 -18.28
C GLU A 76 16.28 -15.18 -17.08
N LEU A 77 15.00 -15.42 -17.34
CA LEU A 77 14.03 -15.70 -16.27
C LEU A 77 14.31 -17.06 -15.61
N VAL A 78 13.99 -17.13 -14.33
CA VAL A 78 13.93 -18.39 -13.59
C VAL A 78 12.54 -19.00 -13.77
N ASP A 79 12.44 -20.08 -14.54
CA ASP A 79 11.16 -20.70 -14.90
C ASP A 79 10.37 -21.27 -13.70
N ASN A 80 11.05 -21.64 -12.61
CA ASN A 80 10.45 -22.22 -11.39
C ASN A 80 10.85 -21.44 -10.14
N TRP A 81 10.70 -20.12 -10.18
CA TRP A 81 10.99 -19.29 -9.02
C TRP A 81 9.97 -19.53 -7.90
N PRO A 82 10.39 -19.82 -6.65
CA PRO A 82 9.47 -20.09 -5.55
C PRO A 82 8.55 -18.93 -5.18
N GLY A 83 8.91 -17.69 -5.52
CA GLY A 83 8.10 -16.48 -5.27
C GLY A 83 6.85 -16.36 -6.15
N GLY A 84 6.41 -17.42 -6.85
CA GLY A 84 4.99 -17.60 -7.17
C GLY A 84 4.40 -16.82 -8.35
N GLY A 85 5.08 -15.80 -8.87
CA GLY A 85 4.51 -14.99 -9.95
C GLY A 85 3.58 -13.92 -9.39
N VAL A 86 2.30 -13.95 -9.74
CA VAL A 86 1.31 -12.96 -9.26
C VAL A 86 0.34 -13.66 -8.32
N GLU A 87 0.23 -13.17 -7.09
CA GLU A 87 -0.55 -13.78 -6.02
C GLU A 87 -1.44 -12.75 -5.32
N ALA A 88 -2.53 -13.23 -4.72
CA ALA A 88 -3.36 -12.46 -3.81
C ALA A 88 -3.63 -13.32 -2.58
N ASP A 89 -3.24 -12.81 -1.41
CA ASP A 89 -3.34 -13.55 -0.16
C ASP A 89 -4.11 -12.75 0.90
N GLY A 90 -5.05 -13.42 1.57
CA GLY A 90 -5.79 -12.86 2.71
C GLY A 90 -5.17 -13.22 4.06
N SER A 91 -4.18 -14.12 4.10
CA SER A 91 -3.64 -14.69 5.33
C SER A 91 -3.02 -13.63 6.25
N SER A 92 -2.45 -12.57 5.68
CA SER A 92 -1.84 -11.46 6.41
C SER A 92 -2.83 -10.34 6.78
N CYS A 93 -4.07 -10.39 6.25
CA CYS A 93 -5.05 -9.32 6.36
C CYS A 93 -5.95 -9.49 7.59
N TYR A 94 -5.47 -9.07 8.75
CA TYR A 94 -6.16 -9.26 10.04
C TYR A 94 -7.20 -8.19 10.41
N TYR A 95 -8.14 -8.54 11.28
CA TYR A 95 -9.06 -7.54 11.84
C TYR A 95 -8.32 -6.41 12.55
N ARG A 96 -8.78 -5.17 12.35
CA ARG A 96 -8.21 -3.95 12.95
C ARG A 96 -9.07 -3.43 14.11
N GLY A 97 -8.54 -2.47 14.86
CA GLY A 97 -9.26 -1.78 15.94
C GLY A 97 -9.31 -2.53 17.27
N PHE A 98 -9.56 -1.78 18.35
CA PHE A 98 -9.56 -2.31 19.71
C PHE A 98 -10.64 -3.37 19.96
N SER A 99 -11.80 -3.26 19.30
CA SER A 99 -12.90 -4.23 19.41
C SER A 99 -12.52 -5.65 18.94
N ASN A 100 -11.49 -5.77 18.11
CA ASN A 100 -10.98 -7.04 17.60
C ASN A 100 -9.68 -7.49 18.29
N LEU A 101 -9.26 -6.84 19.37
CA LEU A 101 -8.00 -7.15 20.05
C LEU A 101 -7.91 -8.63 20.50
N SER A 102 -9.02 -9.22 20.96
CA SER A 102 -9.08 -10.64 21.33
C SER A 102 -8.82 -11.58 20.14
N LYS A 103 -9.21 -11.19 18.92
CA LYS A 103 -8.91 -11.95 17.69
C LYS A 103 -7.44 -11.79 17.30
N GLN A 104 -6.89 -10.58 17.46
CA GLN A 104 -5.49 -10.28 17.12
C GLN A 104 -4.47 -10.93 18.06
N LEU A 105 -4.84 -11.13 19.33
CA LEU A 105 -3.99 -11.79 20.33
C LEU A 105 -4.12 -13.32 20.34
N SER A 106 -4.86 -13.90 19.40
CA SER A 106 -4.94 -15.36 19.23
C SER A 106 -3.61 -15.91 18.69
N ASP A 107 -3.27 -17.15 19.03
CA ASP A 107 -2.13 -17.86 18.43
C ASP A 107 -2.30 -18.06 16.90
N SER A 108 -3.51 -17.91 16.39
CA SER A 108 -3.83 -17.94 14.96
C SER A 108 -4.89 -16.89 14.64
N PRO A 109 -4.49 -15.60 14.52
CA PRO A 109 -5.42 -14.52 14.27
C PRO A 109 -6.18 -14.75 12.95
N PRO A 110 -7.52 -14.60 12.94
CA PRO A 110 -8.29 -14.82 11.74
C PRO A 110 -8.12 -13.66 10.75
N SER A 111 -8.01 -14.00 9.47
CA SER A 111 -8.09 -13.06 8.36
C SER A 111 -9.48 -12.44 8.21
N VAL A 112 -9.53 -11.26 7.60
CA VAL A 112 -10.79 -10.60 7.25
C VAL A 112 -11.28 -11.13 5.91
N PRO A 113 -12.49 -11.72 5.85
CA PRO A 113 -13.07 -12.15 4.58
C PRO A 113 -13.19 -10.98 3.60
N GLY A 114 -12.86 -11.24 2.34
CA GLY A 114 -12.98 -10.23 1.28
C GLY A 114 -11.82 -9.21 1.23
N VAL A 115 -10.73 -9.45 1.97
CA VAL A 115 -9.55 -8.58 2.01
C VAL A 115 -8.33 -9.41 1.65
N VAL A 116 -7.54 -8.90 0.69
CA VAL A 116 -6.30 -9.53 0.23
C VAL A 116 -5.22 -8.48 0.06
N ASP A 117 -3.98 -8.84 0.34
CA ASP A 117 -2.83 -8.19 -0.26
C ASP A 117 -2.60 -8.78 -1.67
N VAL A 118 -1.82 -8.07 -2.49
CA VAL A 118 -1.48 -8.54 -3.84
C VAL A 118 0.00 -8.32 -4.04
N ASP A 119 0.68 -9.33 -4.57
CA ASP A 119 2.08 -9.19 -4.94
C ASP A 119 2.41 -9.81 -6.30
N SER A 120 3.51 -9.36 -6.86
CA SER A 120 4.05 -9.79 -8.14
C SER A 120 5.54 -9.93 -8.00
N GLU A 121 6.04 -11.16 -8.09
CA GLU A 121 7.46 -11.49 -7.97
C GLU A 121 7.94 -12.33 -9.13
N TRP A 122 9.14 -12.04 -9.61
CA TRP A 122 9.88 -12.87 -10.55
C TRP A 122 11.38 -12.74 -10.28
N ALA A 123 12.16 -13.70 -10.78
CA ALA A 123 13.61 -13.67 -10.61
C ALA A 123 14.36 -13.94 -11.92
N LEU A 124 15.53 -13.32 -12.01
CA LEU A 124 16.52 -13.52 -13.04
C LEU A 124 17.60 -14.50 -12.57
N LYS A 125 18.22 -15.19 -13.53
CA LYS A 125 19.48 -15.93 -13.36
C LYS A 125 20.55 -15.32 -14.27
N GLY A 126 21.81 -15.52 -13.88
CA GLY A 126 22.98 -15.01 -14.61
C GLY A 126 23.44 -13.62 -14.15
N VAL A 127 22.91 -13.11 -13.02
CA VAL A 127 23.31 -11.81 -12.48
C VAL A 127 24.34 -12.01 -11.39
N SER A 128 25.63 -11.80 -11.71
CA SER A 128 26.69 -11.92 -10.71
C SER A 128 26.52 -10.92 -9.55
N PRO A 129 27.08 -11.15 -8.35
CA PRO A 129 26.96 -10.21 -7.23
C PRO A 129 27.51 -8.81 -7.53
N VAL A 130 28.57 -8.73 -8.34
CA VAL A 130 29.17 -7.45 -8.76
C VAL A 130 28.22 -6.70 -9.71
N GLU A 131 27.63 -7.43 -10.65
CA GLU A 131 26.65 -6.88 -11.60
C GLU A 131 25.37 -6.45 -10.90
N ALA A 132 24.84 -7.26 -9.99
CA ALA A 132 23.67 -6.94 -9.18
C ALA A 132 23.88 -5.63 -8.43
N LYS A 133 25.01 -5.48 -7.73
CA LYS A 133 25.36 -4.25 -7.02
C LYS A 133 25.36 -3.03 -7.95
N ALA A 134 26.02 -3.13 -9.10
CA ALA A 134 26.06 -2.04 -10.07
C ALA A 134 24.67 -1.72 -10.66
N ALA A 135 23.85 -2.75 -10.90
CA ALA A 135 22.48 -2.60 -11.40
C ALA A 135 21.57 -1.92 -10.38
N LEU A 136 21.63 -2.31 -9.11
CA LEU A 136 20.88 -1.68 -8.03
C LEU A 136 21.24 -0.20 -7.86
N GLN A 137 22.53 0.14 -7.91
CA GLN A 137 22.99 1.53 -7.85
C GLN A 137 22.46 2.37 -9.02
N ARG A 138 22.48 1.82 -10.25
CA ARG A 138 21.92 2.47 -11.43
C ARG A 138 20.41 2.65 -11.33
N ALA A 139 19.68 1.59 -10.98
CA ALA A 139 18.24 1.61 -10.84
C ALA A 139 17.80 2.64 -9.78
N LYS A 140 18.47 2.65 -8.63
CA LYS A 140 18.25 3.67 -7.58
C LYS A 140 18.39 5.09 -8.14
N GLY A 141 19.49 5.38 -8.84
CA GLY A 141 19.74 6.70 -9.42
C GLY A 141 18.69 7.11 -10.47
N GLU A 142 18.33 6.18 -11.36
CA GLU A 142 17.32 6.41 -12.40
C GLU A 142 15.93 6.65 -11.79
N LEU A 143 15.47 5.73 -10.95
CA LEU A 143 14.12 5.75 -10.39
C LEU A 143 13.89 6.96 -9.47
N VAL A 144 14.91 7.37 -8.69
CA VAL A 144 14.84 8.60 -7.89
C VAL A 144 14.63 9.84 -8.77
N ARG A 145 15.30 9.92 -9.93
CA ARG A 145 15.09 11.03 -10.87
C ARG A 145 13.68 11.05 -11.44
N GLN A 146 13.02 9.90 -11.49
CA GLN A 146 11.65 9.75 -11.94
C GLN A 146 10.62 9.90 -10.80
N GLY A 147 11.07 10.32 -9.61
CA GLY A 147 10.20 10.64 -8.48
C GLY A 147 9.90 9.46 -7.56
N TRP A 148 10.54 8.31 -7.75
CA TRP A 148 10.41 7.19 -6.82
C TRP A 148 11.15 7.48 -5.52
N LYS A 149 10.60 7.00 -4.40
CA LYS A 149 11.19 7.20 -3.07
C LYS A 149 11.88 5.92 -2.60
N VAL A 150 13.17 5.99 -2.33
CA VAL A 150 13.90 4.89 -1.67
C VAL A 150 13.40 4.72 -0.24
N THR A 151 12.98 3.50 0.12
CA THR A 151 12.51 3.14 1.46
C THR A 151 13.56 2.34 2.23
N SER A 152 14.34 1.51 1.55
CA SER A 152 15.51 0.83 2.11
C SER A 152 16.59 0.66 1.05
N TYR A 153 17.85 0.67 1.47
CA TYR A 153 18.97 0.35 0.62
C TYR A 153 20.08 -0.31 1.42
N GLU A 154 20.40 -1.56 1.10
CA GLU A 154 21.47 -2.31 1.74
C GLU A 154 22.47 -2.80 0.70
N GLU A 155 23.74 -2.51 0.91
CA GLU A 155 24.86 -3.09 0.18
C GLU A 155 25.85 -3.66 1.19
N SER A 156 25.80 -4.96 1.40
CA SER A 156 26.71 -5.67 2.29
C SER A 156 27.28 -6.91 1.62
N LYS A 157 28.24 -7.56 2.29
CA LYS A 157 28.76 -8.85 1.83
C LYS A 157 27.66 -9.93 1.79
N PHE A 158 26.62 -9.77 2.61
CA PHE A 158 25.61 -10.80 2.82
C PHE A 158 24.29 -10.49 2.13
N ARG A 159 24.03 -9.21 1.81
CA ARG A 159 22.75 -8.77 1.26
C ARG A 159 22.93 -7.56 0.36
N ASN A 160 22.31 -7.62 -0.82
CA ASN A 160 22.18 -6.46 -1.70
C ASN A 160 20.71 -6.28 -2.02
N GLU A 161 20.12 -5.23 -1.47
CA GLU A 161 18.68 -4.97 -1.54
C GLU A 161 18.41 -3.49 -1.83
N LEU A 162 17.46 -3.23 -2.72
CA LEU A 162 16.87 -1.92 -2.95
C LEU A 162 15.35 -2.03 -2.80
N SER A 163 14.80 -1.33 -1.81
CA SER A 163 13.35 -1.19 -1.65
C SER A 163 12.92 0.24 -1.91
N MET A 164 11.82 0.41 -2.64
CA MET A 164 11.34 1.69 -3.16
C MET A 164 9.82 1.77 -3.16
N ARG A 165 9.30 3.00 -3.19
CA ARG A 165 7.89 3.33 -3.38
C ARG A 165 7.71 4.09 -4.71
N PRO A 166 6.88 3.60 -5.64
CA PRO A 166 6.53 4.33 -6.85
C PRO A 166 5.77 5.64 -6.54
N PRO A 167 5.92 6.68 -7.36
CA PRO A 167 5.26 7.96 -7.13
C PRO A 167 3.72 7.83 -7.21
N GLY A 168 3.02 8.49 -6.28
CA GLY A 168 1.55 8.54 -6.29
C GLY A 168 0.86 7.26 -5.81
N THR A 169 1.59 6.31 -5.24
CA THR A 169 1.07 5.05 -4.70
C THR A 169 1.65 4.76 -3.32
N ASP A 170 1.00 3.89 -2.55
CA ASP A 170 1.57 3.32 -1.33
C ASP A 170 2.21 1.94 -1.57
N ASP A 171 2.22 1.48 -2.83
CA ASP A 171 2.82 0.23 -3.24
C ASP A 171 4.33 0.22 -2.93
N SER A 172 4.88 -0.97 -2.74
CA SER A 172 6.32 -1.17 -2.52
C SER A 172 6.91 -2.04 -3.62
N VAL A 173 8.15 -1.76 -4.00
CA VAL A 173 8.91 -2.57 -4.94
C VAL A 173 10.28 -2.82 -4.36
N SER A 174 10.68 -4.08 -4.26
CA SER A 174 11.99 -4.50 -3.79
C SER A 174 12.74 -5.26 -4.88
N VAL A 175 14.05 -5.09 -4.87
CA VAL A 175 14.99 -5.86 -5.68
C VAL A 175 16.03 -6.44 -4.76
N GLU A 176 16.18 -7.76 -4.75
CA GLU A 176 17.12 -8.46 -3.86
C GLU A 176 18.00 -9.43 -4.65
N ALA A 177 19.30 -9.35 -4.42
CA ALA A 177 20.26 -10.31 -4.98
C ALA A 177 20.38 -11.52 -4.06
N TYR A 178 20.18 -12.70 -4.63
CA TYR A 178 20.27 -13.99 -3.95
C TYR A 178 21.55 -14.75 -4.35
N PRO A 179 22.01 -15.70 -3.52
CA PRO A 179 23.07 -16.63 -3.91
C PRO A 179 22.74 -17.37 -5.22
N GLY A 180 23.79 -17.78 -5.95
CA GLY A 180 23.66 -18.51 -7.21
C GLY A 180 23.32 -17.62 -8.40
N ASP A 181 23.82 -16.38 -8.41
CA ASP A 181 23.68 -15.39 -9.47
C ASP A 181 22.22 -15.08 -9.84
N ARG A 182 21.41 -14.88 -8.79
CA ARG A 182 19.97 -14.60 -8.90
C ARG A 182 19.63 -13.20 -8.43
N LEU A 183 18.65 -12.59 -9.09
CA LEU A 183 18.12 -11.29 -8.72
C LEU A 183 16.59 -11.34 -8.79
N ALA A 184 15.91 -11.17 -7.66
CA ALA A 184 14.46 -11.13 -7.62
C ALA A 184 13.97 -9.68 -7.66
N VAL A 185 12.85 -9.46 -8.33
CA VAL A 185 12.09 -8.21 -8.31
C VAL A 185 10.70 -8.53 -7.83
N ARG A 186 10.28 -7.89 -6.74
CA ARG A 186 8.97 -8.06 -6.12
C ARG A 186 8.29 -6.72 -6.02
N ALA A 187 7.02 -6.65 -6.40
CA ALA A 187 6.14 -5.53 -6.11
C ALA A 187 4.99 -6.01 -5.23
N TYR A 188 4.59 -5.21 -4.26
CA TYR A 188 3.59 -5.56 -3.24
C TYR A 188 2.67 -4.37 -2.98
N ALA A 189 1.37 -4.66 -2.92
CA ALA A 189 0.33 -3.74 -2.48
C ALA A 189 -0.28 -4.23 -1.16
N GLU A 190 -0.46 -3.30 -0.23
CA GLU A 190 -1.07 -3.59 1.07
C GLU A 190 -2.50 -4.12 0.95
N CYS A 191 -2.92 -4.86 1.97
CA CYS A 191 -4.27 -5.41 2.09
C CYS A 191 -5.38 -4.39 1.71
N ALA A 192 -6.25 -4.80 0.80
CA ALA A 192 -7.40 -4.05 0.34
C ALA A 192 -8.64 -4.95 0.24
N ARG A 193 -9.81 -4.36 0.47
CA ARG A 193 -11.08 -5.05 0.27
C ARG A 193 -11.40 -5.08 -1.23
N TYR A 194 -11.66 -6.26 -1.78
CA TYR A 194 -12.09 -6.35 -3.17
C TYR A 194 -13.59 -6.07 -3.34
N PRO A 195 -14.04 -5.53 -4.48
CA PRO A 195 -15.45 -5.26 -4.75
C PRO A 195 -16.33 -6.51 -4.71
N SER A 196 -17.62 -6.35 -4.43
CA SER A 196 -18.57 -7.44 -4.62
C SER A 196 -18.64 -7.84 -6.10
N GLY A 197 -18.57 -9.15 -6.36
CA GLY A 197 -18.59 -9.68 -7.73
C GLY A 197 -17.20 -9.79 -8.40
N THR A 198 -16.11 -9.57 -7.65
CA THR A 198 -14.76 -9.96 -8.11
C THR A 198 -14.77 -11.42 -8.57
N PRO A 199 -14.26 -11.72 -9.79
CA PRO A 199 -14.12 -13.09 -10.26
C PRO A 199 -13.21 -13.89 -9.31
N MET A 200 -13.63 -15.11 -8.99
CA MET A 200 -12.93 -15.98 -8.04
C MET A 200 -12.49 -17.25 -8.75
N GLY A 201 -11.25 -17.66 -8.51
CA GLY A 201 -10.69 -18.89 -9.05
C GLY A 201 -11.22 -20.14 -8.36
N ALA A 202 -10.77 -21.31 -8.81
CA ALA A 202 -11.22 -22.60 -8.30
C ALA A 202 -10.96 -22.83 -6.80
N TYR A 203 -9.99 -22.12 -6.23
CA TYR A 203 -9.59 -22.23 -4.82
C TYR A 203 -10.23 -21.17 -3.92
N GLY A 204 -11.04 -20.27 -4.47
CA GLY A 204 -11.72 -19.23 -3.70
C GLY A 204 -10.93 -17.94 -3.52
N ASP A 205 -9.79 -17.79 -4.21
CA ASP A 205 -9.01 -16.56 -4.28
C ASP A 205 -9.42 -15.71 -5.50
N PRO A 206 -9.23 -14.38 -5.48
CA PRO A 206 -9.49 -13.55 -6.65
C PRO A 206 -8.73 -14.03 -7.89
N GLU A 207 -9.40 -14.06 -9.05
CA GLU A 207 -8.70 -14.36 -10.31
C GLU A 207 -7.78 -13.20 -10.67
N LEU A 208 -6.50 -13.53 -10.91
CA LEU A 208 -5.47 -12.56 -11.29
C LEU A 208 -5.01 -12.79 -12.73
N PRO A 209 -4.64 -11.73 -13.45
CA PRO A 209 -4.02 -11.86 -14.74
C PRO A 209 -2.63 -12.50 -14.61
N SER A 210 -2.22 -13.24 -15.63
CA SER A 210 -0.87 -13.78 -15.70
C SER A 210 0.19 -12.68 -15.74
N GLN A 211 1.25 -12.84 -14.96
CA GLN A 211 2.41 -11.95 -14.96
C GLN A 211 3.02 -11.78 -16.37
N GLN A 212 3.21 -10.54 -16.80
CA GLN A 212 3.77 -10.23 -18.12
C GLN A 212 5.21 -9.72 -18.02
N SER A 213 5.62 -9.22 -16.86
CA SER A 213 6.93 -8.60 -16.67
C SER A 213 8.01 -9.62 -16.29
N PRO A 214 9.27 -9.44 -16.70
CA PRO A 214 9.72 -8.49 -17.71
C PRO A 214 9.37 -8.97 -19.12
N HIS A 215 8.62 -8.17 -19.88
CA HIS A 215 8.07 -8.57 -21.18
C HIS A 215 9.14 -8.91 -22.22
N GLN A 216 10.34 -8.35 -22.09
CA GLN A 216 11.45 -8.64 -23.00
C GLN A 216 12.00 -10.06 -22.87
N LEU A 217 11.77 -10.73 -21.74
CA LEU A 217 12.28 -12.07 -21.46
C LEU A 217 11.20 -13.16 -21.56
N ARG A 218 9.92 -12.77 -21.65
CA ARG A 218 8.81 -13.70 -21.84
C ARG A 218 8.54 -13.86 -23.33
N ARG A 219 8.59 -15.10 -23.82
CA ARG A 219 8.34 -15.46 -25.24
C ARG A 219 6.92 -15.96 -25.43
#